data_AF-A0AAN0NLP6-F1
#
_entry.id   AF-A0AAN0NLP6-F1
#
_cell.length_a   1.000
_cell.length_b   1.000
_cell.length_c   1.000
_cell.angle_alpha   90.00
_cell.angle_beta   90.00
_cell.angle_gamma   90.00
#
_symmetry.space_group_name_H-M   'P 1'
#
loop_
_entity.id
_entity.type
_entity.pdbx_description
1 polymer ?
#
loop_
_entity_poly.entity_id
_entity_poly.type
_entity_poly.pdbx_seq_one_letter_code
_entity_poly.pdbx_strand_id
1 'polypeptide(L)' 'MKNPDVDAWLDAYDNPMKPVVEALREVILDADPRVSETIKWQAPTFVYKGNIASFFHDQGNMRR' A
#
# COMPACT_ATOMS: atom_id res chain seq x y z
N MET A 1 10.88 4.20 6.95
CA MET A 1 11.44 2.83 6.83
C MET A 1 10.35 1.93 6.30
N LYS A 2 10.65 1.06 5.34
CA LYS A 2 9.68 0.14 4.74
C LYS A 2 9.21 -0.91 5.76
N ASN A 3 7.93 -1.24 5.72
CA ASN A 3 7.30 -2.22 6.59
C ASN A 3 7.32 -3.62 5.92
N PRO A 4 7.89 -4.65 6.57
CA PRO A 4 7.93 -6.02 6.05
C PRO A 4 6.54 -6.62 5.75
N ASP A 5 5.50 -6.23 6.48
CA ASP A 5 4.13 -6.72 6.22
C ASP A 5 3.58 -6.18 4.89
N VAL A 6 3.98 -4.96 4.52
CA VAL A 6 3.64 -4.36 3.22
C VAL A 6 4.47 -5.00 2.10
N ASP A 7 5.73 -5.36 2.37
CA ASP A 7 6.56 -6.12 1.42
C ASP A 7 5.91 -7.48 1.12
N ALA A 8 5.51 -8.23 2.15
CA ALA A 8 4.82 -9.51 1.98
C ALA A 8 3.49 -9.38 1.22
N TRP A 9 2.74 -8.30 1.46
CA TRP A 9 1.51 -8.01 0.71
C TRP A 9 1.81 -7.76 -0.77
N LEU A 10 2.82 -6.94 -1.09
CA LEU A 10 3.23 -6.65 -2.46
C LEU A 10 3.75 -7.90 -3.19
N ASP A 11 4.47 -8.78 -2.50
CA ASP A 11 4.93 -10.05 -3.07
C ASP A 11 3.77 -10.96 -3.49
N ALA A 12 2.68 -10.98 -2.71
CA ALA A 12 1.47 -11.72 -3.03
C ALA A 12 0.52 -10.97 -4.00
N TYR A 13 0.80 -9.70 -4.30
CA TYR A 13 -0.07 -8.83 -5.09
C TYR A 13 0.09 -9.11 -6.60
N ASP A 14 -0.66 -10.10 -7.10
CA ASP A 14 -0.73 -10.42 -8.54
C ASP A 14 -1.72 -9.51 -9.27
N ASN A 15 -1.25 -8.32 -9.63
CA ASN A 15 -2.03 -7.34 -10.40
C ASN A 15 -1.12 -6.60 -11.39
N PRO A 16 -1.56 -6.35 -12.64
CA PRO A 16 -0.79 -5.58 -13.62
C PRO A 16 -0.36 -4.18 -13.15
N MET A 17 -1.06 -3.60 -12.18
CA MET A 17 -0.74 -2.31 -11.59
C MET A 17 0.28 -2.38 -10.44
N LYS A 18 0.80 -3.56 -10.07
CA LYS A 18 1.84 -3.70 -9.03
C LYS A 18 2.99 -2.70 -9.19
N PRO A 19 3.59 -2.49 -10.38
CA PRO A 19 4.68 -1.54 -10.54
C PRO A 19 4.29 -0.09 -10.21
N VAL A 20 3.03 0.27 -10.45
CA VAL A 20 2.51 1.61 -10.12
C VAL A 20 2.35 1.78 -8.61
N VAL A 21 1.85 0.74 -7.93
CA VAL A 21 1.70 0.77 -6.47
C VAL A 21 3.06 0.85 -5.79
N GLU A 22 4.05 0.09 -6.27
CA GLU A 22 5.43 0.16 -5.79
C GLU A 22 6.03 1.56 -5.98
N ALA A 23 5.91 2.14 -7.18
CA ALA A 23 6.40 3.49 -7.46
C ALA A 23 5.73 4.54 -6.57
N LEU A 24 4.42 4.43 -6.34
CA LEU A 24 3.69 5.37 -5.49
C LEU A 24 4.08 5.22 -4.01
N ARG A 25 4.35 4.00 -3.55
CA ARG A 25 4.89 3.74 -2.21
C ARG A 25 6.23 4.44 -2.00
N GLU A 26 7.16 4.34 -2.96
CA GLU A 26 8.44 5.05 -2.87
C GLU A 26 8.24 6.56 -2.75
N VAL A 27 7.44 7.15 -3.63
CA VAL A 27 7.18 8.60 -3.64
C VAL A 27 6.60 9.08 -2.30
N ILE A 28 5.66 8.34 -1.71
CA ILE A 28 5.03 8.73 -0.45
C ILE A 28 6.00 8.60 0.73
N LEU A 29 6.79 7.51 0.79
CA LEU A 29 7.75 7.30 1.88
C LEU A 29 8.96 8.24 1.79
N ASP A 30 9.38 8.62 0.59
CA ASP A 30 10.47 9.58 0.38
C ASP A 30 10.05 11.03 0.62
N ALA A 31 8.75 11.34 0.55
CA ALA A 31 8.25 12.70 0.73
C ALA A 31 8.54 13.27 2.13
N ASP A 32 8.48 12.45 3.19
CA ASP A 32 8.82 12.84 4.55
C ASP A 32 9.16 11.62 5.42
N PRO A 33 10.29 11.60 6.16
CA PRO A 33 10.71 10.46 6.96
C PRO A 33 9.78 10.12 8.14
N ARG A 34 8.84 11.02 8.48
CA ARG A 34 7.82 10.79 9.51
C ARG A 34 6.61 10.01 9.01
N VAL A 35 6.47 9.84 7.69
CA VAL A 35 5.43 8.99 7.11
C VAL A 35 5.83 7.53 7.27
N SER A 36 4.88 6.73 7.76
CA SER A 36 5.03 5.28 7.86
C SER A 36 3.89 4.57 7.14
N GLU A 37 3.96 3.25 7.10
CA GLU A 37 2.97 2.40 6.45
C GLU A 37 2.62 1.19 7.31
N THR A 38 1.42 0.66 7.14
CA THR A 38 0.88 -0.50 7.85
C THR A 38 -0.17 -1.20 6.99
N ILE A 39 -0.58 -2.41 7.36
CA ILE A 39 -1.72 -3.08 6.74
C ILE A 39 -2.98 -2.77 7.55
N LYS A 40 -3.99 -2.18 6.89
CA LYS A 40 -5.35 -2.06 7.44
C LYS A 40 -6.35 -2.52 6.40
N TRP A 41 -7.36 -3.27 6.85
CA TRP A 41 -8.41 -3.80 5.96
C TRP A 41 -7.85 -4.57 4.75
N GLN A 42 -6.78 -5.34 4.97
CA GLN A 42 -6.08 -6.11 3.92
C GLN A 42 -5.45 -5.24 2.82
N ALA A 43 -5.16 -3.97 3.11
CA ALA A 43 -4.55 -3.02 2.19
C ALA A 43 -3.38 -2.27 2.83
N PRO A 44 -2.34 -1.90 2.07
CA PRO A 44 -1.34 -0.94 2.52
C PRO A 44 -1.97 0.42 2.80
N THR A 45 -1.65 0.98 3.96
CA THR A 45 -2.13 2.28 4.46
C THR A 45 -0.95 3.12 4.93
N PHE A 46 -0.86 4.35 4.46
CA PHE A 46 0.12 5.34 4.93
C PHE A 46 -0.42 6.13 6.11
N VAL A 47 0.49 6.46 7.04
CA VAL A 47 0.16 7.03 8.34
C VAL A 47 1.09 8.19 8.67
N TYR A 48 0.51 9.31 9.06
CA TYR A 48 1.16 10.45 9.72
C TYR A 48 0.12 11.20 10.53
N LYS A 49 0.30 11.24 11.86
CA LYS A 49 -0.70 11.83 12.80
C LYS A 49 -2.14 11.30 12.59
N GLY A 50 -2.29 10.10 12.03
CA GLY A 50 -3.55 9.54 11.54
C GLY A 50 -3.36 8.83 10.20
N ASN A 51 -4.40 8.18 9.69
CA ASN A 51 -4.38 7.58 8.36
C ASN A 51 -4.42 8.69 7.29
N ILE A 52 -3.52 8.63 6.32
CA ILE A 52 -3.48 9.61 5.22
C ILE A 52 -4.12 9.03 3.95
N ALA A 53 -3.69 7.82 3.57
CA ALA A 53 -4.09 7.19 2.32
C ALA A 53 -4.05 5.67 2.44
N SER A 54 -4.86 4.96 1.67
CA SER A 54 -4.85 3.49 1.58
C SER A 54 -5.06 3.07 0.14
N PHE A 55 -4.43 1.97 -0.26
CA PHE A 55 -4.58 1.43 -1.60
C PHE A 55 -5.67 0.37 -1.64
N PHE A 56 -6.73 0.65 -2.36
CA PHE A 56 -7.76 -0.33 -2.69
C PHE A 56 -7.74 -0.55 -4.18
N HIS A 57 -7.50 -1.80 -4.58
CA HIS A 57 -7.82 -2.25 -5.92
C HIS A 57 -9.21 -2.88 -5.92
N ASP A 58 -10.00 -2.61 -6.96
CA ASP A 58 -11.18 -3.43 -7.22
C ASP A 58 -10.68 -4.80 -7.70
N GLN A 59 -10.86 -5.83 -6.88
CA GLN A 59 -10.60 -7.22 -7.29
C GLN A 59 -11.63 -7.73 -8.31
N GLY A 60 -12.59 -6.88 -8.71
CA GLY A 60 -13.74 -7.28 -9.47
C GLY A 60 -14.62 -8.12 -8.55
N ASN A 61 -15.78 -7.59 -8.19
CA ASN A 61 -16.80 -8.44 -7.60
C ASN A 61 -17.25 -9.48 -8.66
N MET A 62 -16.57 -10.62 -8.75
CA MET A 62 -17.11 -11.84 -9.35
C MET A 62 -18.06 -12.52 -8.33
N ARG A 63 -18.96 -11.74 -7.74
CA ARG A 63 -20.18 -12.25 -7.11
C ARG A 63 -21.35 -11.78 -7.96
N ARG A 64 -21.80 -12.69 -8.82
CA ARG A 64 -23.24 -12.92 -8.97
C ARG A 64 -23.75 -13.51 -7.66
#